data_AF-A0A944QJQ9-F1
#
_entry.id   AF-A0A944QJQ9-F1
#
_cell.length_a   1.000
_cell.length_b   1.000
_cell.length_c   1.000
_cell.angle_alpha   90.00
_cell.angle_beta   90.00
_cell.angle_gamma   90.00
#
_symmetry.space_group_name_H-M   'P 1'
#
loop_
_entity.id
_entity.type
_entity.pdbx_description
1 polymer ?
#
loop_
_entity_poly.entity_id
_entity_poly.type
_entity_poly.pdbx_seq_one_letter_code
_entity_poly.pdbx_strand_id
1 'polypeptide(L)'
;MEGSSYAIRWVSGRVVLPPAGESWGFSTWGDDAGQKTERFIRQSLGCHAREDACVSVELALIHRADNEYNPYAISVAMPARFGGDADSRHLGYLHDGKLRNVGMGRLPDLAEAAGGEVTCTGTAYGTGGLNLDLPKPAELARAIDEFLGRDGGPLRHHKQPSVETNNAVSALQSFAHPQEPVERLELTTWFGQVGRSLAVTDGVSRRLLGHVDRGYLFLEDERDRAVITRLLAEANVPIAKQIAEPAIPLADEWPITEVPNIQIDPHAEVFRFLAPGLIAQYNPRTRKLWVEDSRLVGQALCYAARAGLEVSEVGLPRTPWKLDDEFKFDELRDYGLRKQVQLDRETAVKSIIREFNNSVRHGVKGGFTQRGLQIRSLSNHAGNSNRVRGFFPPSRSVCRTAAAAVRCP
;
A
#
# COMPACT_ATOMS: atom_id res chain seq x y z
N MET A 1 22.63 -23.19 -8.78
CA MET A 1 22.97 -22.76 -7.41
C MET A 1 21.66 -22.44 -6.73
N GLU A 2 21.14 -23.37 -5.93
CA GLU A 2 19.98 -23.12 -5.07
C GLU A 2 20.41 -22.10 -4.01
N GLY A 3 19.97 -20.85 -4.15
CA GLY A 3 20.21 -19.85 -3.12
C GLY A 3 19.39 -20.20 -1.89
N SER A 4 20.04 -20.58 -0.79
CA SER A 4 19.34 -20.83 0.47
C SER A 4 18.59 -19.57 0.88
N SER A 5 17.27 -19.64 0.98
CA SER A 5 16.44 -18.52 1.45
C SER A 5 16.85 -18.19 2.89
N TYR A 6 17.16 -16.92 3.16
CA TYR A 6 17.40 -16.43 4.52
C TYR A 6 16.20 -16.72 5.42
N ALA A 7 16.44 -17.28 6.61
CA ALA A 7 15.39 -17.70 7.52
C ALA A 7 15.69 -17.29 8.97
N ILE A 8 14.71 -16.63 9.60
CA ILE A 8 14.73 -16.25 11.02
C ILE A 8 14.39 -17.49 11.85
N ARG A 9 15.05 -17.68 12.99
CA ARG A 9 14.92 -18.90 13.80
C ARG A 9 14.76 -18.61 15.28
N TRP A 10 14.07 -19.51 15.97
CA TRP A 10 14.15 -19.63 17.42
C TRP A 10 15.38 -20.44 17.81
N VAL A 11 16.25 -19.86 18.64
CA VAL A 11 17.44 -20.54 19.19
C VAL A 11 17.46 -20.32 20.70
N SER A 12 17.34 -21.40 21.45
CA SER A 12 17.34 -21.37 22.92
C SER A 12 16.37 -20.34 23.52
N GLY A 13 15.15 -20.26 22.97
CA GLY A 13 14.11 -19.34 23.43
C GLY A 13 14.28 -17.87 22.99
N ARG A 14 15.19 -17.58 22.05
CA ARG A 14 15.39 -16.23 21.48
C ARG A 14 15.18 -16.24 19.97
N VAL A 15 14.67 -15.15 19.43
CA VAL A 15 14.60 -14.94 17.97
C VAL A 15 15.96 -14.46 17.47
N VAL A 16 16.50 -15.16 16.47
CA VAL A 16 17.83 -14.88 15.92
C VAL A 16 17.73 -14.55 14.43
N LEU A 17 18.32 -13.42 14.06
CA LEU A 17 18.66 -13.03 12.70
C LEU A 17 20.07 -13.57 12.38
N PRO A 18 20.21 -14.62 11.55
CA PRO A 18 21.52 -15.13 11.16
C PRO A 18 22.32 -14.09 10.34
N PRO A 19 23.65 -14.18 10.28
CA PRO A 19 24.47 -13.34 9.40
C PRO A 19 24.17 -13.62 7.93
N ALA A 20 24.26 -12.60 7.07
CA ALA A 20 23.94 -12.72 5.64
C ALA A 20 24.79 -11.84 4.71
N GLY A 21 25.83 -11.19 5.24
CA GLY A 21 26.89 -10.51 4.49
C GLY A 21 26.62 -9.05 4.15
N GLU A 22 25.44 -8.48 4.41
CA GLU A 22 25.19 -7.05 4.19
C GLU A 22 25.53 -6.26 5.46
N SER A 23 26.47 -5.32 5.33
CA SER A 23 26.86 -4.44 6.42
C SER A 23 25.86 -3.29 6.60
N TRP A 24 25.15 -3.27 7.72
CA TRP A 24 24.22 -2.19 8.07
C TRP A 24 24.82 -1.31 9.16
N GLY A 25 25.10 -0.05 8.81
CA GLY A 25 25.45 0.98 9.78
C GLY A 25 24.24 1.41 10.61
N PHE A 26 24.53 1.99 11.78
CA PHE A 26 23.56 2.61 12.67
C PHE A 26 24.15 3.91 13.24
N SER A 27 23.30 4.84 13.66
CA SER A 27 23.74 6.09 14.27
C SER A 27 23.94 5.89 15.77
N THR A 28 25.14 6.18 16.28
CA THR A 28 25.34 6.37 17.73
C THR A 28 24.56 7.61 18.17
N TRP A 29 23.65 7.47 19.12
CA TRP A 29 22.79 8.56 19.59
C TRP A 29 22.69 8.54 21.11
N GLY A 30 22.81 9.72 21.73
CA GLY A 30 22.90 9.88 23.19
C GLY A 30 24.32 10.18 23.66
N ASP A 31 24.42 10.84 24.81
CA ASP A 31 25.65 11.48 25.31
C ASP A 31 26.80 10.48 25.58
N ASP A 32 26.49 9.21 25.84
CA ASP A 32 27.47 8.16 26.15
C ASP A 32 27.51 6.99 25.16
N ALA A 33 26.64 6.97 24.13
CA ALA A 33 26.49 5.85 23.21
C ALA A 33 27.77 5.56 22.40
N GLY A 34 28.50 6.60 21.99
CA GLY A 34 29.80 6.46 21.33
C GLY A 34 30.84 5.80 22.25
N GLN A 35 30.91 6.23 23.51
CA GLN A 35 31.84 5.66 24.50
C GLN A 35 31.47 4.20 24.85
N LYS A 36 30.17 3.89 24.96
CA LYS A 36 29.67 2.52 25.15
C LYS A 36 30.03 1.62 23.97
N THR A 37 29.84 2.12 22.75
CA THR A 37 30.19 1.39 21.52
C THR A 37 31.68 1.09 21.47
N GLU A 38 32.54 2.08 21.72
CA GLU A 38 33.98 1.89 21.76
C GLU A 38 34.41 0.89 22.83
N ARG A 39 33.83 0.99 24.04
CA ARG A 39 34.09 0.03 25.13
C ARG A 39 33.69 -1.38 24.74
N PHE A 40 32.52 -1.56 24.14
CA PHE A 40 32.01 -2.85 23.68
C PHE A 40 32.92 -3.47 22.59
N ILE A 41 33.37 -2.66 21.63
CA ILE A 41 34.32 -3.07 20.60
C ILE A 41 35.63 -3.53 21.23
N ARG A 42 36.23 -2.73 22.14
CA ARG A 42 37.48 -3.09 22.83
C ARG A 42 37.34 -4.37 23.66
N GLN A 43 36.21 -4.56 24.33
CA GLN A 43 35.93 -5.79 25.09
C GLN A 43 35.81 -7.01 24.18
N SER A 44 35.23 -6.85 22.99
CA SER A 44 35.03 -7.95 22.03
C SER A 44 36.31 -8.33 21.28
N LEU A 45 37.12 -7.34 20.92
CA LEU A 45 38.37 -7.52 20.18
C LEU A 45 39.59 -7.81 21.07
N GLY A 46 39.51 -7.45 22.36
CA GLY A 46 40.65 -7.44 23.28
C GLY A 46 41.49 -6.16 23.17
N CYS A 47 42.26 -5.85 24.22
CA CYS A 47 42.99 -4.58 24.39
C CYS A 47 44.08 -4.28 23.33
N HIS A 48 44.41 -5.23 22.46
CA HIS A 48 45.54 -5.17 21.52
C HIS A 48 45.18 -5.64 20.10
N ALA A 49 43.92 -5.51 19.69
CA ALA A 49 43.55 -5.87 18.33
C ALA A 49 44.25 -4.97 17.31
N ARG A 50 44.73 -5.60 16.23
CA ARG A 50 45.32 -4.90 15.09
C ARG A 50 44.26 -4.08 14.36
N GLU A 51 44.67 -3.05 13.64
CA GLU A 51 43.76 -2.18 12.88
C GLU A 51 42.93 -2.94 11.83
N ASP A 52 43.47 -4.04 11.28
CA ASP A 52 42.81 -4.91 10.30
C ASP A 52 41.96 -6.02 10.93
N ALA A 53 41.89 -6.10 12.27
CA ALA A 53 41.10 -7.12 12.94
C ALA A 53 39.60 -6.87 12.77
N CYS A 54 38.86 -7.91 12.40
CA CYS A 54 37.41 -7.93 12.46
C CYS A 54 36.92 -9.17 13.19
N VAL A 55 35.96 -9.02 14.10
CA VAL A 55 35.34 -10.14 14.81
C VAL A 55 33.83 -10.06 14.74
N SER A 56 33.21 -11.23 14.61
CA SER A 56 31.77 -11.39 14.71
C SER A 56 31.35 -11.24 16.17
N VAL A 57 30.40 -10.35 16.44
CA VAL A 57 29.85 -10.08 17.77
C VAL A 57 28.34 -10.26 17.77
N GLU A 58 27.79 -10.63 18.93
CA GLU A 58 26.34 -10.70 19.12
C GLU A 58 25.82 -9.32 19.50
N LEU A 59 24.71 -8.90 18.89
CA LEU A 59 24.02 -7.65 19.15
C LEU A 59 22.52 -7.89 19.34
N ALA A 60 21.86 -6.91 19.92
CA ALA A 60 20.43 -6.91 20.18
C ALA A 60 19.74 -5.80 19.39
N LEU A 61 18.60 -6.11 18.79
CA LEU A 61 17.64 -5.15 18.24
C LEU A 61 16.44 -5.07 19.18
N ILE A 62 16.15 -3.87 19.67
CA ILE A 62 15.09 -3.61 20.65
C ILE A 62 14.17 -2.52 20.08
N HIS A 63 12.87 -2.78 20.06
CA HIS A 63 11.88 -1.79 19.65
C HIS A 63 11.69 -0.72 20.74
N ARG A 64 11.76 0.55 20.36
CA ARG A 64 11.59 1.73 21.21
C ARG A 64 10.30 2.47 20.85
N ALA A 65 9.16 1.88 21.23
CA ALA A 65 7.84 2.51 21.07
C ALA A 65 7.72 3.82 21.86
N ASP A 66 8.56 4.00 22.88
CA ASP A 66 8.70 5.20 23.71
C ASP A 66 9.50 6.33 23.05
N ASN A 67 10.08 6.11 21.87
CA ASN A 67 10.82 7.15 21.15
C ASN A 67 9.86 8.21 20.59
N GLU A 68 9.94 9.43 21.11
CA GLU A 68 9.05 10.55 20.74
C GLU A 68 9.21 11.02 19.28
N TYR A 69 10.35 10.75 18.65
CA TYR A 69 10.61 11.15 17.26
C TYR A 69 10.10 10.13 16.25
N ASN A 70 10.34 8.84 16.51
CA ASN A 70 9.94 7.75 15.64
C ASN A 70 9.43 6.56 16.47
N PRO A 71 8.11 6.28 16.49
CA PRO A 71 7.55 5.17 17.28
C PRO A 71 7.96 3.78 16.75
N TYR A 72 8.59 3.70 15.58
CA TYR A 72 9.14 2.47 15.01
C TYR A 72 10.66 2.33 15.25
N ALA A 73 11.26 3.20 16.05
CA ALA A 73 12.69 3.21 16.28
C ALA A 73 13.20 1.85 16.80
N ILE A 74 14.26 1.35 16.18
CA ILE A 74 14.95 0.13 16.61
C ILE A 74 16.30 0.52 17.19
N SER A 75 16.43 0.34 18.49
CA SER A 75 17.69 0.47 19.22
C SER A 75 18.59 -0.72 18.90
N VAL A 76 19.83 -0.44 18.53
CA VAL A 76 20.94 -1.38 18.54
C VAL A 76 21.57 -1.35 19.94
N ALA A 77 21.69 -2.51 20.57
CA ALA A 77 22.16 -2.64 21.94
C ALA A 77 23.16 -3.79 22.10
N MET A 78 23.96 -3.73 23.17
CA MET A 78 24.72 -4.88 23.65
C MET A 78 23.75 -6.00 24.05
N PRO A 79 24.08 -7.30 23.89
CA PRO A 79 23.17 -8.39 24.21
C PRO A 79 22.92 -8.48 25.72
N ALA A 80 21.75 -8.96 26.14
CA ALA A 80 21.33 -8.96 27.55
C ALA A 80 22.33 -9.60 28.54
N ARG A 81 23.18 -10.52 28.07
CA ARG A 81 24.25 -11.14 28.88
C ARG A 81 25.31 -10.16 29.41
N PHE A 82 25.41 -8.95 28.85
CA PHE A 82 26.27 -7.89 29.37
C PHE A 82 25.68 -7.17 30.59
N GLY A 83 24.48 -7.56 31.02
CA GLY A 83 23.77 -6.98 32.15
C GLY A 83 23.17 -5.61 31.83
N GLY A 84 22.38 -5.09 32.77
CA GLY A 84 21.66 -3.83 32.60
C GLY A 84 20.33 -3.96 31.84
N ASP A 85 19.56 -2.88 31.88
CA ASP A 85 18.33 -2.70 31.11
C ASP A 85 18.60 -2.33 29.63
N ALA A 86 17.54 -2.02 28.86
CA ALA A 86 17.68 -1.66 27.46
C ALA A 86 18.43 -0.32 27.26
N ASP A 87 18.28 0.64 28.16
CA ASP A 87 18.90 1.97 28.07
C ASP A 87 20.39 1.94 28.37
N SER A 88 20.78 1.22 29.41
CA SER A 88 22.19 1.04 29.77
C SER A 88 22.99 0.26 28.72
N ARG A 89 22.31 -0.62 27.95
CA ARG A 89 22.91 -1.37 26.84
C ARG A 89 22.85 -0.68 25.49
N HIS A 90 22.17 0.45 25.38
CA HIS A 90 21.97 1.17 24.12
C HIS A 90 23.29 1.62 23.48
N LEU A 91 23.47 1.30 22.20
CA LEU A 91 24.62 1.70 21.39
C LEU A 91 24.25 2.72 20.32
N GLY A 92 22.99 2.71 19.86
CA GLY A 92 22.50 3.64 18.84
C GLY A 92 21.20 3.17 18.20
N TYR A 93 20.80 3.81 17.10
CA TYR A 93 19.58 3.49 16.37
C TYR A 93 19.85 3.09 14.93
N LEU A 94 19.13 2.08 14.46
CA LEU A 94 19.04 1.80 13.03
C LEU A 94 18.53 3.03 12.28
N HIS A 95 19.14 3.32 11.13
CA HIS A 95 18.70 4.45 10.30
C HIS A 95 17.27 4.22 9.78
N ASP A 96 16.42 5.25 9.86
CA ASP A 96 15.05 5.22 9.32
C ASP A 96 15.00 4.83 7.84
N GLY A 97 16.02 5.13 7.05
CA GLY A 97 16.11 4.69 5.66
C GLY A 97 16.18 3.16 5.53
N LYS A 98 16.88 2.49 6.44
CA LYS A 98 16.95 1.02 6.49
C LYS A 98 15.62 0.43 6.96
N LEU A 99 15.02 1.01 8.00
CA LEU A 99 13.69 0.60 8.49
C LEU A 99 12.63 0.73 7.39
N ARG A 100 12.60 1.84 6.65
CA ARG A 100 11.71 2.05 5.50
C ARG A 100 11.91 0.99 4.41
N ASN A 101 13.15 0.65 4.09
CA ASN A 101 13.44 -0.36 3.06
C ASN A 101 13.02 -1.79 3.46
N VAL A 102 12.92 -2.06 4.77
CA VAL A 102 12.34 -3.32 5.28
C VAL A 102 10.82 -3.19 5.40
N GLY A 103 10.29 -1.99 5.64
CA GLY A 103 8.92 -1.71 6.07
C GLY A 103 8.92 -1.38 7.56
N MET A 104 8.45 -0.17 7.90
CA MET A 104 8.68 0.44 9.21
C MET A 104 8.20 -0.42 10.39
N GLY A 105 7.09 -1.14 10.25
CA GLY A 105 6.54 -1.99 11.30
C GLY A 105 7.24 -3.35 11.47
N ARG A 106 7.96 -3.87 10.47
CA ARG A 106 8.39 -5.27 10.46
C ARG A 106 9.37 -5.66 11.57
N LEU A 107 10.39 -4.85 11.82
CA LEU A 107 11.32 -5.10 12.91
C LEU A 107 10.69 -4.89 14.29
N PRO A 108 9.88 -3.83 14.51
CA PRO A 108 9.06 -3.71 15.73
C PRO A 108 8.22 -4.95 16.02
N ASP A 109 7.51 -5.42 15.00
CA ASP A 109 6.66 -6.61 15.05
C ASP A 109 7.43 -7.88 15.40
N LEU A 110 8.62 -8.04 14.82
CA LEU A 110 9.51 -9.14 15.13
C LEU A 110 9.99 -9.06 16.58
N ALA A 111 10.34 -7.87 17.06
CA ALA A 111 10.78 -7.65 18.44
C ALA A 111 9.67 -7.96 19.43
N GLU A 112 8.44 -7.53 19.16
CA GLU A 112 7.27 -7.87 19.97
C GLU A 112 7.06 -9.40 20.03
N ALA A 113 7.08 -10.08 18.89
CA ALA A 113 6.98 -11.54 18.82
C ALA A 113 8.14 -12.27 19.53
N ALA A 114 9.31 -11.63 19.62
CA ALA A 114 10.48 -12.13 20.33
C ALA A 114 10.44 -11.88 21.85
N GLY A 115 9.42 -11.19 22.37
CA GLY A 115 9.36 -10.80 23.79
C GLY A 115 10.19 -9.56 24.13
N GLY A 116 10.51 -8.73 23.12
CA GLY A 116 11.12 -7.42 23.25
C GLY A 116 12.53 -7.29 22.65
N GLU A 117 13.25 -8.39 22.45
CA GLU A 117 14.64 -8.38 21.97
C GLU A 117 14.88 -9.42 20.87
N VAL A 118 15.38 -8.96 19.72
CA VAL A 118 15.82 -9.83 18.62
C VAL A 118 17.35 -9.89 18.63
N THR A 119 17.90 -11.10 18.66
CA THR A 119 19.35 -11.32 18.59
C THR A 119 19.81 -11.26 17.13
N CYS A 120 20.91 -10.59 16.86
CA CYS A 120 21.53 -10.52 15.54
C CYS A 120 23.05 -10.57 15.64
N THR A 121 23.70 -10.74 14.48
CA THR A 121 25.16 -10.70 14.38
C THR A 121 25.60 -9.32 13.93
N GLY A 122 26.72 -8.83 14.45
CA GLY A 122 27.43 -7.67 13.96
C GLY A 122 28.90 -7.97 13.74
N THR A 123 29.59 -7.06 13.07
CA THR A 123 31.03 -7.09 12.87
C THR A 123 31.66 -5.89 13.57
N ALA A 124 32.53 -6.15 14.54
CA ALA A 124 33.35 -5.15 15.19
C ALA A 124 34.72 -5.06 14.50
N TYR A 125 35.16 -3.85 14.21
CA TYR A 125 36.41 -3.55 13.49
C TYR A 125 37.44 -2.91 14.41
N GLY A 126 38.72 -3.26 14.24
CA GLY A 126 39.85 -2.71 15.01
C GLY A 126 39.99 -1.19 14.90
N THR A 127 39.49 -0.60 13.82
CA THR A 127 39.41 0.86 13.62
C THR A 127 38.31 1.56 14.43
N GLY A 128 37.56 0.81 15.26
CA GLY A 128 36.47 1.36 16.10
C GLY A 128 35.09 1.36 15.44
N GLY A 129 34.92 0.67 14.30
CA GLY A 129 33.63 0.50 13.64
C GLY A 129 32.81 -0.66 14.22
N LEU A 130 31.48 -0.53 14.19
CA LEU A 130 30.55 -1.61 14.50
C LEU A 130 29.37 -1.53 13.53
N ASN A 131 29.13 -2.62 12.78
CA ASN A 131 28.01 -2.72 11.87
C ASN A 131 27.23 -4.00 12.14
N LEU A 132 25.95 -4.01 11.81
CA LEU A 132 25.13 -5.23 11.83
C LEU A 132 25.40 -6.04 10.55
N ASP A 133 25.37 -7.35 10.67
CA ASP A 133 25.44 -8.31 9.57
C ASP A 133 24.04 -8.89 9.36
N LEU A 134 23.32 -8.30 8.41
CA LEU A 134 21.92 -8.61 8.09
C LEU A 134 21.80 -8.92 6.58
N PRO A 135 20.68 -9.46 6.09
CA PRO A 135 20.48 -9.61 4.64
C PRO A 135 20.06 -8.28 4.02
N LYS A 136 19.80 -8.28 2.71
CA LYS A 136 19.22 -7.10 2.04
C LYS A 136 17.83 -6.79 2.62
N PRO A 137 17.40 -5.50 2.66
CA PRO A 137 16.14 -5.12 3.30
C PRO A 137 14.91 -5.89 2.81
N ALA A 138 14.78 -6.14 1.50
CA ALA A 138 13.66 -6.89 0.94
C ALA A 138 13.68 -8.38 1.34
N GLU A 139 14.86 -8.97 1.46
CA GLU A 139 15.02 -10.35 1.92
C GLU A 139 14.72 -10.48 3.41
N LEU A 140 15.17 -9.51 4.22
CA LEU A 140 14.80 -9.42 5.64
C LEU A 140 13.28 -9.28 5.80
N ALA A 141 12.65 -8.41 5.01
CA ALA A 141 11.22 -8.17 5.05
C ALA A 141 10.43 -9.46 4.80
N ARG A 142 10.77 -10.19 3.73
CA ARG A 142 10.17 -11.50 3.41
C ARG A 142 10.39 -12.51 4.53
N ALA A 143 11.59 -12.59 5.09
CA ALA A 143 11.87 -13.56 6.15
C ALA A 143 11.15 -13.23 7.47
N ILE A 144 10.96 -11.93 7.78
CA ILE A 144 10.10 -11.49 8.89
C ILE A 144 8.66 -11.89 8.61
N ASP A 145 8.18 -11.63 7.40
CA ASP A 145 6.82 -11.94 7.00
C ASP A 145 6.57 -13.46 7.05
N GLU A 146 7.49 -14.29 6.57
CA GLU A 146 7.45 -15.75 6.69
C GLU A 146 7.45 -16.20 8.16
N PHE A 147 8.38 -15.68 8.97
CA PHE A 147 8.50 -16.02 10.39
C PHE A 147 7.27 -15.65 11.21
N LEU A 148 6.68 -14.49 10.94
CA LEU A 148 5.45 -14.01 11.59
C LEU A 148 4.17 -14.61 10.97
N GLY A 149 4.29 -15.50 9.98
CA GLY A 149 3.16 -16.10 9.28
C GLY A 149 2.30 -15.06 8.55
N ARG A 150 2.92 -14.05 7.94
CA ARG A 150 2.28 -13.08 7.04
C ARG A 150 2.17 -13.61 5.60
N ASP A 151 3.12 -14.45 5.17
CA ASP A 151 3.21 -14.92 3.78
C ASP A 151 2.76 -16.39 3.56
N GLY A 152 2.11 -17.08 4.50
CA GLY A 152 1.82 -18.52 4.25
C GLY A 152 0.95 -19.33 5.20
N GLY A 153 0.11 -18.72 6.05
CA GLY A 153 -1.03 -19.44 6.63
C GLY A 153 -2.25 -19.35 5.71
N PRO A 154 -3.23 -20.28 5.77
CA PRO A 154 -4.53 -20.06 5.12
C PRO A 154 -5.01 -18.67 5.53
N LEU A 155 -5.30 -17.82 4.53
CA LEU A 155 -5.75 -16.42 4.64
C LEU A 155 -6.16 -16.06 6.06
N ARG A 156 -5.41 -15.18 6.74
CA ARG A 156 -5.70 -14.76 8.13
C ARG A 156 -7.20 -14.48 8.27
N HIS A 157 -7.94 -15.40 8.88
CA HIS A 157 -9.38 -15.28 8.94
C HIS A 157 -9.75 -14.35 10.08
N HIS A 158 -10.29 -13.19 9.76
CA HIS A 158 -10.90 -12.30 10.74
C HIS A 158 -12.20 -12.98 11.21
N LYS A 159 -12.14 -13.70 12.32
CA LYS A 159 -13.26 -14.51 12.82
C LYS A 159 -14.40 -13.68 13.42
N GLN A 160 -14.13 -12.43 13.78
CA GLN A 160 -15.12 -11.56 14.42
C GLN A 160 -15.80 -10.65 13.39
N PRO A 161 -17.13 -10.57 13.38
CA PRO A 161 -17.85 -9.64 12.53
C PRO A 161 -17.56 -8.20 12.96
N SER A 162 -17.03 -7.40 12.05
CA SER A 162 -16.91 -5.94 12.21
C SER A 162 -18.15 -5.25 11.63
N VAL A 163 -18.58 -4.17 12.30
CA VAL A 163 -19.68 -3.31 11.84
C VAL A 163 -19.31 -2.66 10.50
N GLU A 164 -18.07 -2.21 10.38
CA GLU A 164 -17.50 -1.63 9.18
C GLU A 164 -17.48 -2.64 8.03
N THR A 165 -17.06 -3.89 8.28
CA THR A 165 -17.11 -4.99 7.28
C THR A 165 -18.53 -5.24 6.81
N ASN A 166 -19.51 -5.27 7.73
CA ASN A 166 -20.91 -5.44 7.36
C ASN A 166 -21.44 -4.25 6.55
N ASN A 167 -21.08 -3.03 6.92
CA ASN A 167 -21.46 -1.82 6.20
C ASN A 167 -20.86 -1.79 4.79
N ALA A 168 -19.60 -2.18 4.63
CA ALA A 168 -18.93 -2.30 3.34
C ALA A 168 -19.60 -3.35 2.46
N VAL A 169 -19.86 -4.55 2.98
CA VAL A 169 -20.59 -5.61 2.25
C VAL A 169 -21.98 -5.13 1.84
N SER A 170 -22.72 -4.49 2.76
CA SER A 170 -24.05 -3.96 2.46
C SER A 170 -24.01 -2.86 1.39
N ALA A 171 -23.02 -1.95 1.45
CA ALA A 171 -22.85 -0.90 0.47
C ALA A 171 -22.51 -1.46 -0.91
N LEU A 172 -21.64 -2.47 -0.95
CA LEU A 172 -21.30 -3.17 -2.19
C LEU A 172 -22.53 -3.84 -2.80
N GLN A 173 -23.45 -4.40 -1.99
CA GLN A 173 -24.63 -5.13 -2.45
C GLN A 173 -25.83 -4.24 -2.84
N SER A 174 -25.88 -3.00 -2.35
CA SER A 174 -26.90 -2.02 -2.75
C SER A 174 -26.48 -1.29 -4.02
N PHE A 175 -27.45 -0.74 -4.77
CA PHE A 175 -27.18 0.28 -5.79
C PHE A 175 -27.78 1.60 -5.32
N ALA A 176 -26.98 2.65 -5.23
CA ALA A 176 -27.44 3.99 -4.83
C ALA A 176 -28.54 4.54 -5.76
N HIS A 177 -28.51 4.14 -7.04
CA HIS A 177 -29.43 4.63 -8.07
C HIS A 177 -30.01 3.50 -8.94
N PRO A 178 -31.25 3.67 -9.45
CA PRO A 178 -31.77 2.82 -10.53
C PRO A 178 -30.83 2.82 -11.74
N GLN A 179 -30.76 1.71 -12.45
CA GLN A 179 -29.95 1.65 -13.67
C GLN A 179 -30.59 2.51 -14.76
N GLU A 180 -29.81 3.43 -15.33
CA GLU A 180 -30.20 4.23 -16.49
C GLU A 180 -29.53 3.66 -17.75
N PRO A 181 -30.25 3.49 -18.87
CA PRO A 181 -29.67 3.00 -20.11
C PRO A 181 -28.52 3.89 -20.60
N VAL A 182 -27.39 3.28 -20.96
CA VAL A 182 -26.27 3.96 -21.60
C VAL A 182 -26.42 3.83 -23.11
N GLU A 183 -26.78 4.91 -23.78
CA GLU A 183 -26.96 4.92 -25.24
C GLU A 183 -25.73 5.41 -25.98
N ARG A 184 -25.01 6.37 -25.40
CA ARG A 184 -23.97 7.12 -26.11
C ARG A 184 -22.83 7.48 -25.17
N LEU A 185 -21.58 7.31 -25.60
CA LEU A 185 -20.44 7.80 -24.83
C LEU A 185 -19.98 9.18 -25.31
N GLU A 186 -19.63 10.01 -24.33
CA GLU A 186 -18.85 11.23 -24.51
C GLU A 186 -17.56 11.08 -23.70
N LEU A 187 -16.42 11.23 -24.38
CA LEU A 187 -15.11 11.08 -23.77
C LEU A 187 -14.51 12.47 -23.59
N THR A 188 -14.21 12.82 -22.34
CA THR A 188 -13.55 14.08 -22.01
C THR A 188 -12.21 13.82 -21.36
N THR A 189 -11.20 14.57 -21.76
CA THR A 189 -9.90 14.53 -21.10
C THR A 189 -9.96 15.41 -19.87
N TRP A 190 -9.68 14.83 -18.72
CA TRP A 190 -9.51 15.55 -17.47
C TRP A 190 -8.00 15.66 -17.18
N PHE A 191 -7.57 16.77 -16.59
CA PHE A 191 -6.25 16.90 -15.99
C PHE A 191 -6.36 16.82 -14.47
N GLY A 192 -5.83 15.73 -13.89
CA GLY A 192 -5.74 15.58 -12.44
C GLY A 192 -4.37 16.03 -11.94
N GLN A 193 -4.17 15.96 -10.62
CA GLN A 193 -2.88 16.26 -9.97
C GLN A 193 -1.71 15.36 -10.44
N VAL A 194 -2.00 14.35 -11.27
CA VAL A 194 -1.16 13.18 -11.57
C VAL A 194 -1.03 12.92 -13.08
N GLY A 195 -1.60 13.80 -13.90
CA GLY A 195 -1.63 13.67 -15.35
C GLY A 195 -3.04 13.60 -15.93
N ARG A 196 -3.11 13.24 -17.22
CA ARG A 196 -4.37 13.13 -17.97
C ARG A 196 -5.07 11.81 -17.67
N SER A 197 -6.38 11.86 -17.48
CA SER A 197 -7.29 10.69 -17.50
C SER A 197 -8.41 10.95 -18.50
N LEU A 198 -9.09 9.87 -18.93
CA LEU A 198 -10.25 9.96 -19.79
C LEU A 198 -11.50 9.72 -18.95
N ALA A 199 -12.32 10.73 -18.77
CA ALA A 199 -13.64 10.56 -18.18
C ALA A 199 -14.61 10.02 -19.25
N VAL A 200 -15.38 9.01 -18.85
CA VAL A 200 -16.42 8.38 -19.65
C VAL A 200 -17.76 8.88 -19.14
N THR A 201 -18.44 9.70 -19.93
CA THR A 201 -19.75 10.26 -19.59
C THR A 201 -20.80 9.76 -20.57
N ASP A 202 -22.04 9.61 -20.12
CA ASP A 202 -23.15 9.39 -21.03
C ASP A 202 -23.43 10.70 -21.81
N GLY A 203 -23.47 10.60 -23.14
CA GLY A 203 -23.70 11.74 -24.02
C GLY A 203 -25.11 12.32 -23.94
N VAL A 204 -26.08 11.54 -23.43
CA VAL A 204 -27.48 11.97 -23.28
C VAL A 204 -27.72 12.60 -21.91
N SER A 205 -27.58 11.81 -20.83
CA SER A 205 -27.83 12.27 -19.45
C SER A 205 -26.73 13.16 -18.89
N ARG A 206 -25.54 13.17 -19.51
CA ARG A 206 -24.31 13.80 -18.97
C ARG A 206 -23.84 13.19 -17.64
N ARG A 207 -24.39 12.04 -17.23
CA ARG A 207 -23.95 11.28 -16.06
C ARG A 207 -22.52 10.80 -16.25
N LEU A 208 -21.71 10.86 -15.20
CA LEU A 208 -20.39 10.22 -15.18
C LEU A 208 -20.59 8.71 -15.05
N LEU A 209 -20.05 7.95 -16.00
CA LEU A 209 -20.12 6.49 -16.01
C LEU A 209 -18.86 5.86 -15.43
N GLY A 210 -17.72 6.57 -15.53
CA GLY A 210 -16.44 6.09 -15.04
C GLY A 210 -15.27 6.84 -15.64
N HIS A 211 -14.10 6.23 -15.54
CA HIS A 211 -12.87 6.77 -16.08
C HIS A 211 -11.94 5.66 -16.61
N VAL A 212 -11.17 6.00 -17.64
CA VAL A 212 -10.06 5.18 -18.13
C VAL A 212 -8.75 5.80 -17.66
N ASP A 213 -7.98 5.04 -16.90
CA ASP A 213 -6.66 5.44 -16.43
C ASP A 213 -5.65 4.28 -16.60
N ARG A 214 -4.47 4.59 -17.13
CA ARG A 214 -3.43 3.62 -17.51
C ARG A 214 -3.94 2.43 -18.36
N GLY A 215 -5.00 2.65 -19.13
CA GLY A 215 -5.66 1.62 -19.94
C GLY A 215 -6.70 0.77 -19.19
N TYR A 216 -6.88 0.96 -17.89
CA TYR A 216 -7.89 0.24 -17.11
C TYR A 216 -9.21 1.03 -17.06
N LEU A 217 -10.34 0.32 -17.13
CA LEU A 217 -11.68 0.91 -17.05
C LEU A 217 -12.25 0.74 -15.64
N PHE A 218 -12.45 1.88 -14.98
CA PHE A 218 -13.08 2.00 -13.66
C PHE A 218 -14.46 2.63 -13.82
N LEU A 219 -15.49 1.99 -13.27
CA LEU A 219 -16.88 2.38 -13.46
C LEU A 219 -17.51 2.81 -12.13
N GLU A 220 -18.48 3.71 -12.22
CA GLU A 220 -19.36 4.05 -11.08
C GLU A 220 -20.43 2.95 -10.88
N ASP A 221 -20.79 2.21 -11.95
CA ASP A 221 -21.78 1.13 -11.92
C ASP A 221 -21.33 -0.07 -12.77
N GLU A 222 -21.14 -1.24 -12.14
CA GLU A 222 -20.66 -2.46 -12.82
C GLU A 222 -21.70 -2.99 -13.81
N ARG A 223 -23.00 -2.69 -13.61
CA ARG A 223 -24.06 -3.12 -14.54
C ARG A 223 -23.85 -2.54 -15.94
N ASP A 224 -23.15 -1.42 -16.03
CA ASP A 224 -22.89 -0.73 -17.30
C ASP A 224 -21.63 -1.28 -18.01
N ARG A 225 -20.83 -2.18 -17.37
CA ARG A 225 -19.55 -2.63 -17.90
C ARG A 225 -19.64 -3.25 -19.30
N ALA A 226 -20.61 -4.12 -19.53
CA ALA A 226 -20.75 -4.79 -20.83
C ALA A 226 -21.06 -3.78 -21.94
N VAL A 227 -21.99 -2.86 -21.69
CA VAL A 227 -22.40 -1.83 -22.66
C VAL A 227 -21.26 -0.85 -22.91
N ILE A 228 -20.61 -0.36 -21.85
CA ILE A 228 -19.50 0.60 -21.96
C ILE A 228 -18.28 -0.04 -22.64
N THR A 229 -17.91 -1.27 -22.28
CA THR A 229 -16.80 -2.00 -22.93
C THR A 229 -17.05 -2.15 -24.43
N ARG A 230 -18.29 -2.51 -24.82
CA ARG A 230 -18.67 -2.59 -26.23
C ARG A 230 -18.57 -1.23 -26.92
N LEU A 231 -19.16 -0.18 -26.35
CA LEU A 231 -19.16 1.17 -26.93
C LEU A 231 -17.72 1.75 -27.04
N LEU A 232 -16.85 1.46 -26.07
CA LEU A 232 -15.43 1.82 -26.14
C LEU A 232 -14.69 1.04 -27.23
N ALA A 233 -14.97 -0.26 -27.38
CA ALA A 233 -14.40 -1.08 -28.45
C ALA A 233 -14.85 -0.61 -29.84
N GLU A 234 -16.14 -0.31 -30.02
CA GLU A 234 -16.70 0.29 -31.25
C GLU A 234 -16.04 1.65 -31.55
N ALA A 235 -15.71 2.41 -30.51
CA ALA A 235 -14.98 3.67 -30.61
C ALA A 235 -13.46 3.49 -30.83
N ASN A 236 -12.92 2.26 -30.87
CA ASN A 236 -11.48 1.96 -30.92
C ASN A 236 -10.69 2.59 -29.76
N VAL A 237 -11.26 2.62 -28.55
CA VAL A 237 -10.56 3.02 -27.34
C VAL A 237 -10.00 1.76 -26.68
N PRO A 238 -8.66 1.56 -26.68
CA PRO A 238 -8.08 0.37 -26.09
C PRO A 238 -8.19 0.44 -24.56
N ILE A 239 -8.76 -0.61 -23.98
CA ILE A 239 -8.78 -0.84 -22.54
C ILE A 239 -8.27 -2.25 -22.23
N ALA A 240 -7.73 -2.44 -21.03
CA ALA A 240 -7.31 -3.72 -20.51
C ALA A 240 -8.48 -4.70 -20.58
N LYS A 241 -8.20 -5.92 -21.03
CA LYS A 241 -9.20 -6.98 -21.04
C LYS A 241 -9.46 -7.41 -19.60
N GLN A 242 -10.72 -7.75 -19.34
CA GLN A 242 -11.08 -8.45 -18.11
C GLN A 242 -10.25 -9.74 -18.04
N ILE A 243 -9.70 -10.02 -16.88
CA ILE A 243 -8.96 -11.26 -16.63
C ILE A 243 -9.96 -12.27 -16.07
N ALA A 244 -9.75 -13.55 -16.35
CA ALA A 244 -10.54 -14.61 -15.73
C ALA A 244 -10.54 -14.41 -14.21
N GLU A 245 -11.72 -14.47 -13.60
CA GLU A 245 -11.84 -14.31 -12.15
C GLU A 245 -10.94 -15.36 -11.47
N PRO A 246 -10.01 -14.96 -10.58
CA PRO A 246 -9.16 -15.92 -9.91
C PRO A 246 -10.03 -16.94 -9.17
N ALA A 247 -9.67 -18.22 -9.27
CA ALA A 247 -10.35 -19.31 -8.57
C ALA A 247 -10.11 -19.20 -7.07
N ILE A 248 -10.82 -18.28 -6.42
CA ILE A 248 -10.87 -18.16 -4.98
C ILE A 248 -12.06 -19.00 -4.53
N PRO A 249 -11.95 -19.77 -3.45
CA PRO A 249 -13.10 -20.42 -2.84
C PRO A 249 -13.98 -19.35 -2.18
N LEU A 250 -14.65 -18.56 -3.00
CA LEU A 250 -15.92 -17.96 -2.65
C LEU A 250 -16.90 -19.11 -2.53
N ALA A 251 -17.70 -19.12 -1.46
CA ALA A 251 -18.75 -20.12 -1.31
C ALA A 251 -19.76 -20.08 -2.47
N ASP A 252 -19.83 -18.96 -3.21
CA ASP A 252 -20.77 -18.71 -4.32
C ASP A 252 -20.18 -17.71 -5.34
N GLU A 253 -20.63 -17.74 -6.61
CA GLU A 253 -20.36 -16.68 -7.59
C GLU A 253 -20.81 -15.32 -7.03
N TRP A 254 -19.90 -14.34 -6.96
CA TRP A 254 -20.27 -13.02 -6.42
C TRP A 254 -21.13 -12.25 -7.44
N PRO A 255 -22.33 -11.76 -7.06
CA PRO A 255 -23.23 -11.11 -7.99
C PRO A 255 -22.65 -9.81 -8.58
N ILE A 256 -23.28 -9.32 -9.66
CA ILE A 256 -23.04 -7.96 -10.14
C ILE A 256 -23.64 -7.01 -9.11
N THR A 257 -22.81 -6.19 -8.46
CA THR A 257 -23.22 -5.25 -7.41
C THR A 257 -22.58 -3.87 -7.64
N GLU A 258 -22.89 -2.85 -6.82
CA GLU A 258 -22.28 -1.51 -6.97
C GLU A 258 -20.76 -1.58 -6.82
N VAL A 259 -20.02 -0.89 -7.68
CA VAL A 259 -18.55 -1.00 -7.72
C VAL A 259 -17.99 -0.24 -6.53
N PRO A 260 -16.97 -0.77 -5.82
CA PRO A 260 -16.16 0.12 -5.02
C PRO A 260 -15.61 1.21 -5.96
N ASN A 261 -15.62 2.46 -5.52
CA ASN A 261 -15.03 3.53 -6.27
C ASN A 261 -13.51 3.29 -6.29
N ILE A 262 -13.03 2.67 -7.38
CA ILE A 262 -11.61 2.38 -7.56
C ILE A 262 -10.94 3.67 -7.99
N GLN A 263 -10.07 4.18 -7.12
CA GLN A 263 -9.33 5.40 -7.34
C GLN A 263 -7.84 5.10 -7.37
N ILE A 264 -7.11 5.82 -8.20
CA ILE A 264 -5.65 5.77 -8.15
C ILE A 264 -5.18 6.77 -7.10
N ASP A 265 -4.42 6.29 -6.12
CA ASP A 265 -3.68 7.18 -5.23
C ASP A 265 -2.50 7.79 -6.01
N PRO A 266 -2.50 9.10 -6.25
CA PRO A 266 -1.50 9.74 -7.09
C PRO A 266 -0.13 9.89 -6.42
N HIS A 267 -0.13 9.79 -5.10
CA HIS A 267 1.08 9.73 -4.32
C HIS A 267 1.56 8.29 -4.36
N ALA A 268 0.83 7.35 -3.78
CA ALA A 268 1.33 5.98 -3.63
C ALA A 268 1.40 5.14 -4.94
N GLU A 269 0.81 5.59 -6.05
CA GLU A 269 0.69 4.85 -7.31
C GLU A 269 -0.01 3.48 -7.17
N VAL A 270 -0.87 3.35 -6.16
CA VAL A 270 -1.69 2.18 -5.88
C VAL A 270 -3.14 2.42 -6.28
N PHE A 271 -3.88 1.35 -6.54
CA PHE A 271 -5.32 1.41 -6.75
C PHE A 271 -6.04 1.17 -5.42
N ARG A 272 -6.84 2.13 -4.98
CA ARG A 272 -7.63 2.09 -3.75
C ARG A 272 -9.06 1.75 -4.09
N PHE A 273 -9.62 0.76 -3.41
CA PHE A 273 -11.00 0.30 -3.58
C PHE A 273 -11.80 0.91 -2.44
N LEU A 274 -12.79 1.74 -2.73
CA LEU A 274 -13.55 2.48 -1.72
C LEU A 274 -15.03 2.07 -1.70
N ALA A 275 -15.53 1.59 -0.56
CA ALA A 275 -16.95 1.35 -0.32
C ALA A 275 -17.27 1.20 1.19
N PRO A 276 -17.98 2.14 1.84
CA PRO A 276 -17.89 3.61 1.78
C PRO A 276 -16.58 4.19 2.36
N GLY A 277 -15.70 3.33 2.89
CA GLY A 277 -14.32 3.64 3.26
C GLY A 277 -13.35 2.83 2.41
N LEU A 278 -12.06 2.91 2.69
CA LEU A 278 -11.08 2.03 2.06
C LEU A 278 -11.37 0.57 2.43
N ILE A 279 -11.51 -0.30 1.43
CA ILE A 279 -11.69 -1.75 1.64
C ILE A 279 -10.54 -2.58 1.11
N ALA A 280 -9.79 -2.08 0.12
CA ALA A 280 -8.62 -2.74 -0.41
C ALA A 280 -7.65 -1.75 -1.09
N GLN A 281 -6.39 -2.13 -1.18
CA GLN A 281 -5.35 -1.44 -1.94
C GLN A 281 -4.55 -2.43 -2.78
N TYR A 282 -4.42 -2.15 -4.07
CA TYR A 282 -3.66 -2.96 -5.01
C TYR A 282 -2.39 -2.24 -5.46
N ASN A 283 -1.25 -2.90 -5.29
CA ASN A 283 0.02 -2.42 -5.80
C ASN A 283 0.33 -3.10 -7.15
N PRO A 284 0.28 -2.36 -8.28
CA PRO A 284 0.51 -2.94 -9.60
C PRO A 284 1.94 -3.48 -9.80
N ARG A 285 2.92 -3.03 -9.01
CA ARG A 285 4.32 -3.48 -9.11
C ARG A 285 4.50 -4.85 -8.48
N THR A 286 4.02 -5.03 -7.25
CA THR A 286 4.14 -6.32 -6.55
C THR A 286 3.01 -7.28 -6.91
N ARG A 287 1.98 -6.78 -7.60
CA ARG A 287 0.74 -7.51 -7.91
C ARG A 287 0.03 -8.03 -6.65
N LYS A 288 0.32 -7.42 -5.49
CA LYS A 288 -0.27 -7.76 -4.20
C LYS A 288 -1.49 -6.88 -3.95
N LEU A 289 -2.62 -7.52 -3.68
CA LEU A 289 -3.86 -6.89 -3.24
C LEU A 289 -3.97 -7.04 -1.73
N TRP A 290 -3.96 -5.93 -1.02
CA TRP A 290 -4.23 -5.92 0.41
C TRP A 290 -5.69 -5.57 0.66
N VAL A 291 -6.37 -6.33 1.51
CA VAL A 291 -7.80 -6.19 1.77
C VAL A 291 -8.00 -5.98 3.26
N GLU A 292 -8.90 -5.07 3.65
CA GLU A 292 -9.15 -4.74 5.07
C GLU A 292 -9.63 -5.94 5.89
N ASP A 293 -10.42 -6.82 5.27
CA ASP A 293 -11.01 -7.96 5.95
C ASP A 293 -11.07 -9.18 5.03
N SER A 294 -10.81 -10.37 5.61
CA SER A 294 -10.97 -11.66 4.95
C SER A 294 -12.35 -11.84 4.26
N ARG A 295 -13.42 -11.25 4.79
CA ARG A 295 -14.79 -11.29 4.24
C ARG A 295 -15.00 -10.40 3.01
N LEU A 296 -14.04 -9.52 2.71
CA LEU A 296 -14.04 -8.61 1.56
C LEU A 296 -13.13 -9.09 0.43
N VAL A 297 -12.36 -10.17 0.65
CA VAL A 297 -11.32 -10.65 -0.27
C VAL A 297 -11.90 -11.05 -1.62
N GLY A 298 -12.97 -11.84 -1.62
CA GLY A 298 -13.57 -12.30 -2.86
C GLY A 298 -14.15 -11.17 -3.70
N GLN A 299 -14.80 -10.19 -3.05
CA GLN A 299 -15.33 -8.99 -3.69
C GLN A 299 -14.20 -8.17 -4.32
N ALA A 300 -13.15 -7.86 -3.54
CA ALA A 300 -12.02 -7.08 -4.02
C ALA A 300 -11.32 -7.75 -5.22
N LEU A 301 -11.15 -9.08 -5.18
CA LEU A 301 -10.57 -9.85 -6.28
C LEU A 301 -11.46 -9.89 -7.53
N CYS A 302 -12.78 -9.99 -7.36
CA CYS A 302 -13.74 -9.96 -8.44
C CYS A 302 -13.70 -8.61 -9.18
N TYR A 303 -13.67 -7.49 -8.43
CA TYR A 303 -13.50 -6.16 -9.04
C TYR A 303 -12.13 -5.97 -9.69
N ALA A 304 -11.06 -6.48 -9.08
CA ALA A 304 -9.73 -6.44 -9.68
C ALA A 304 -9.71 -7.17 -11.03
N ALA A 305 -10.28 -8.37 -11.10
CA ALA A 305 -10.37 -9.16 -12.33
C ALA A 305 -11.19 -8.45 -13.43
N ARG A 306 -12.36 -7.89 -13.06
CA ARG A 306 -13.22 -7.11 -13.97
C ARG A 306 -12.54 -5.84 -14.49
N ALA A 307 -11.70 -5.20 -13.67
CA ALA A 307 -10.88 -4.07 -14.09
C ALA A 307 -9.67 -4.50 -14.96
N GLY A 308 -9.29 -5.78 -14.95
CA GLY A 308 -8.11 -6.29 -15.65
C GLY A 308 -6.81 -6.20 -14.83
N LEU A 309 -6.92 -6.06 -13.50
CA LEU A 309 -5.79 -6.01 -12.57
C LEU A 309 -5.35 -7.43 -12.22
N GLU A 310 -4.11 -7.79 -12.56
CA GLU A 310 -3.55 -9.12 -12.31
C GLU A 310 -3.05 -9.23 -10.86
N VAL A 311 -3.82 -9.89 -10.00
CA VAL A 311 -3.44 -10.11 -8.59
C VAL A 311 -2.71 -11.45 -8.47
N SER A 312 -1.45 -11.41 -8.03
CA SER A 312 -0.66 -12.62 -7.75
C SER A 312 -0.71 -13.03 -6.28
N GLU A 313 -1.03 -12.09 -5.39
CA GLU A 313 -0.97 -12.32 -3.95
C GLU A 313 -2.01 -11.48 -3.21
N VAL A 314 -2.57 -12.02 -2.13
CA VAL A 314 -3.54 -11.32 -1.28
C VAL A 314 -2.99 -11.21 0.14
N GLY A 315 -3.03 -10.00 0.69
CA GLY A 315 -2.65 -9.73 2.08
C GLY A 315 -3.82 -9.19 2.89
N LEU A 316 -3.76 -9.37 4.21
CA LEU A 316 -4.73 -8.83 5.18
C LEU A 316 -3.97 -8.13 6.32
N PRO A 317 -4.50 -7.03 6.90
CA PRO A 317 -3.97 -6.46 8.12
C PRO A 317 -4.14 -7.42 9.30
N ARG A 318 -3.44 -7.16 10.40
CA ARG A 318 -3.58 -7.92 11.66
C ARG A 318 -4.92 -7.66 12.31
N THR A 319 -5.37 -6.42 12.25
CA THR A 319 -6.68 -6.00 12.74
C THR A 319 -7.52 -5.54 11.56
N PRO A 320 -8.80 -5.95 11.45
CA PRO A 320 -9.70 -5.37 10.46
C PRO A 320 -9.69 -3.84 10.54
N TRP A 321 -9.80 -3.15 9.40
CA TRP A 321 -9.92 -1.68 9.34
C TRP A 321 -8.68 -0.94 9.84
N LYS A 322 -7.50 -1.52 9.52
CA LYS A 322 -6.17 -0.99 9.84
C LYS A 322 -5.22 -1.05 8.65
N LEU A 323 -5.72 -1.20 7.43
CA LEU A 323 -4.88 -1.28 6.24
C LEU A 323 -4.00 -0.03 6.06
N ASP A 324 -4.56 1.17 6.24
CA ASP A 324 -3.79 2.43 6.13
C ASP A 324 -2.77 2.62 7.27
N ASP A 325 -3.02 2.01 8.44
CA ASP A 325 -2.13 2.07 9.60
C ASP A 325 -0.96 1.07 9.46
N GLU A 326 -1.24 -0.15 8.99
CA GLU A 326 -0.29 -1.25 8.89
C GLU A 326 0.53 -1.22 7.58
N PHE A 327 -0.05 -0.72 6.49
CA PHE A 327 0.57 -0.69 5.17
C PHE A 327 0.55 0.73 4.62
N LYS A 328 1.53 1.54 5.02
CA LYS A 328 1.76 2.85 4.40
C LYS A 328 2.40 2.64 3.03
N PHE A 329 1.59 2.55 1.97
CA PHE A 329 2.10 2.28 0.61
C PHE A 329 3.00 3.39 0.05
N ASP A 330 3.02 4.58 0.66
CA ASP A 330 4.06 5.58 0.39
C ASP A 330 5.48 5.04 0.64
N GLU A 331 5.64 4.01 1.50
CA GLU A 331 6.91 3.34 1.79
C GLU A 331 7.29 2.25 0.77
N LEU A 332 6.34 1.79 -0.05
CA LEU A 332 6.57 0.84 -1.15
C LEU A 332 6.90 1.54 -2.48
N ARG A 333 7.07 2.87 -2.45
CA ARG A 333 7.38 3.70 -3.62
C ARG A 333 8.86 3.59 -4.01
N ASP A 334 9.08 3.74 -5.30
CA ASP A 334 10.40 3.96 -5.89
C ASP A 334 10.40 5.33 -6.58
N TYR A 335 11.04 6.30 -5.94
CA TYR A 335 11.06 7.70 -6.40
C TYR A 335 11.69 7.88 -7.79
N GLY A 336 12.48 6.92 -8.27
CA GLY A 336 13.11 6.98 -9.60
C GLY A 336 12.13 6.83 -10.78
N LEU A 337 10.99 6.15 -10.57
CA LEU A 337 10.06 5.79 -11.65
C LEU A 337 8.93 6.79 -11.88
N ARG A 338 8.69 7.73 -10.96
CA ARG A 338 7.55 8.67 -11.05
C ARG A 338 7.56 9.47 -12.36
N LYS A 339 8.77 9.83 -12.83
CA LYS A 339 8.97 10.55 -14.09
C LYS A 339 8.69 9.67 -15.30
N GLN A 340 9.04 8.39 -15.23
CA GLN A 340 8.80 7.40 -16.28
C GLN A 340 7.31 7.07 -16.39
N VAL A 341 6.64 6.80 -15.26
CA VAL A 341 5.21 6.51 -15.19
C VAL A 341 4.37 7.69 -15.67
N GLN A 342 4.77 8.93 -15.36
CA GLN A 342 4.11 10.12 -15.89
C GLN A 342 4.28 10.24 -17.41
N LEU A 343 5.45 9.92 -17.95
CA LEU A 343 5.72 9.85 -19.39
C LEU A 343 4.91 8.74 -20.08
N ASP A 344 4.86 7.55 -19.49
CA ASP A 344 4.10 6.41 -20.00
C ASP A 344 2.60 6.71 -20.00
N ARG A 345 2.10 7.39 -18.95
CA ARG A 345 0.71 7.86 -18.86
C ARG A 345 0.38 8.87 -19.95
N GLU A 346 1.22 9.88 -20.14
CA GLU A 346 1.02 10.84 -21.22
C GLU A 346 1.05 10.17 -22.59
N THR A 347 1.97 9.22 -22.78
CA THR A 347 2.12 8.48 -24.03
C THR A 347 0.91 7.59 -24.30
N ALA A 348 0.40 6.88 -23.30
CA ALA A 348 -0.78 6.04 -23.41
C ALA A 348 -2.02 6.87 -23.77
N VAL A 349 -2.28 7.96 -23.04
CA VAL A 349 -3.43 8.84 -23.34
C VAL A 349 -3.27 9.50 -24.72
N LYS A 350 -2.05 9.95 -25.08
CA LYS A 350 -1.77 10.49 -26.42
C LYS A 350 -1.97 9.43 -27.50
N SER A 351 -1.58 8.17 -27.29
CA SER A 351 -1.80 7.08 -28.26
C SER A 351 -3.28 6.78 -28.42
N ILE A 352 -4.03 6.68 -27.32
CA ILE A 352 -5.49 6.48 -27.34
C ILE A 352 -6.16 7.61 -28.14
N ILE A 353 -5.82 8.88 -27.85
CA ILE A 353 -6.37 10.04 -28.58
C ILE A 353 -5.96 10.01 -30.06
N ARG A 354 -4.73 9.62 -30.37
CA ARG A 354 -4.20 9.56 -31.75
C ARG A 354 -4.88 8.46 -32.56
N GLU A 355 -4.97 7.25 -32.01
CA GLU A 355 -5.65 6.11 -32.64
C GLU A 355 -7.12 6.45 -32.89
N PHE A 356 -7.78 7.06 -31.90
CA PHE A 356 -9.15 7.53 -32.04
C PHE A 356 -9.30 8.56 -33.18
N ASN A 357 -8.47 9.60 -33.20
CA ASN A 357 -8.51 10.63 -34.25
C ASN A 357 -8.21 10.06 -35.65
N ASN A 358 -7.34 9.05 -35.74
CA ASN A 358 -7.06 8.36 -36.99
C ASN A 358 -8.28 7.55 -37.45
N SER A 359 -8.94 6.81 -36.56
CA SER A 359 -10.18 6.08 -36.88
C SER A 359 -11.32 7.01 -37.35
N VAL A 360 -11.45 8.19 -36.74
CA VAL A 360 -12.42 9.22 -37.18
C VAL A 360 -12.09 9.75 -38.58
N ARG A 361 -10.80 9.97 -38.91
CA ARG A 361 -10.38 10.45 -40.24
C ARG A 361 -10.54 9.41 -41.35
N HIS A 362 -10.45 8.11 -41.02
CA HIS A 362 -10.51 7.02 -42.02
C HIS A 362 -11.94 6.46 -42.19
N GLY A 363 -12.88 6.75 -41.28
CA GLY A 363 -14.28 6.32 -41.34
C GLY A 363 -15.18 7.05 -42.35
N VAL A 364 -14.66 7.97 -43.18
CA VAL A 364 -15.47 8.77 -44.14
C VAL A 364 -15.71 8.06 -45.49
N LYS A 365 -15.44 6.76 -45.63
CA LYS A 365 -15.66 6.04 -46.92
C LYS A 365 -16.60 4.83 -46.90
N GLY A 366 -17.24 4.49 -45.78
CA GLY A 366 -18.28 3.46 -45.74
C GLY A 366 -19.50 3.99 -45.00
N GLY A 367 -20.66 4.07 -45.66
CA GLY A 367 -21.87 4.67 -45.12
C GLY A 367 -22.35 4.03 -43.82
N PHE A 368 -21.95 4.61 -42.69
CA PHE A 368 -22.60 4.50 -41.39
C PHE A 368 -22.59 5.90 -40.77
N THR A 369 -23.76 6.45 -40.49
CA THR A 369 -23.90 7.75 -39.84
C THR A 369 -23.29 7.71 -38.44
N GLN A 370 -22.15 8.36 -38.25
CA GLN A 370 -21.58 8.75 -36.96
C GLN A 370 -22.54 9.73 -36.24
N ARG A 371 -23.57 9.20 -35.59
CA ARG A 371 -24.37 9.92 -34.59
C ARG A 371 -24.06 9.30 -33.23
N GLY A 372 -22.93 9.68 -32.61
CA GLY A 372 -22.60 9.00 -31.35
C GLY A 372 -21.41 9.47 -30.53
N LEU A 373 -20.45 10.24 -31.04
CA LEU A 373 -19.33 10.65 -30.18
C LEU A 373 -18.95 12.11 -30.41
N GLN A 374 -18.82 12.87 -29.32
CA GLN A 374 -18.16 14.16 -29.31
C GLN A 374 -16.99 14.06 -28.34
N ILE A 375 -15.83 14.60 -28.73
CA ILE A 375 -14.71 14.80 -27.82
C ILE A 375 -14.50 16.29 -27.70
N ARG A 376 -14.54 16.80 -26.47
CA ARG A 376 -14.18 18.18 -26.15
C ARG A 376 -12.85 18.18 -25.41
N SER A 377 -11.81 18.71 -26.06
CA SER A 377 -10.54 19.02 -25.41
C SER A 377 -10.69 20.37 -24.71
N LEU A 378 -10.89 20.36 -23.39
CA LEU A 378 -10.81 21.57 -22.58
C LEU A 378 -9.39 21.72 -22.05
N SER A 379 -8.62 22.63 -22.65
CA SER A 379 -7.35 23.10 -22.11
C SER A 379 -7.62 24.11 -21.01
N ASN A 380 -7.80 23.66 -19.78
CA ASN A 380 -7.82 24.56 -18.64
C ASN A 380 -6.38 24.99 -18.32
N HIS A 381 -6.01 26.21 -18.70
CA HIS A 381 -4.91 26.92 -18.07
C HIS A 381 -5.27 27.13 -16.60
N ALA A 382 -4.48 26.56 -15.70
CA ALA A 382 -4.61 26.76 -14.26
C ALA A 382 -4.28 28.22 -13.92
N GLY A 383 -5.30 29.07 -14.00
CA GLY A 383 -5.36 30.33 -13.27
C GLY A 383 -5.65 30.02 -11.81
N ASN A 384 -4.74 30.43 -10.95
CA ASN A 384 -4.79 30.33 -9.51
C ASN A 384 -6.06 31.03 -8.97
N SER A 385 -7.04 30.29 -8.44
CA SER A 385 -8.06 30.88 -7.55
C SER A 385 -8.63 29.86 -6.57
N ASN A 386 -8.30 30.08 -5.29
CA ASN A 386 -9.00 29.59 -4.13
C ASN A 386 -10.53 29.86 -4.19
N ARG A 387 -11.29 28.97 -3.53
CA ARG A 387 -12.74 28.98 -3.21
C ARG A 387 -13.68 28.35 -4.23
N VAL A 388 -14.12 27.12 -3.93
CA VAL A 388 -15.56 26.72 -3.88
C VAL A 388 -15.69 25.61 -2.82
N ARG A 389 -16.08 25.98 -1.59
CA ARG A 389 -17.32 25.56 -0.88
C ARG A 389 -17.61 24.05 -0.88
N GLY A 390 -17.31 23.43 0.26
CA GLY A 390 -17.84 22.12 0.63
C GLY A 390 -19.35 22.15 0.79
N PHE A 391 -20.00 21.16 0.19
CA PHE A 391 -21.39 20.79 0.44
C PHE A 391 -21.38 19.62 1.43
N PHE A 392 -21.68 19.89 2.69
CA PHE A 392 -22.11 18.89 3.66
C PHE A 392 -23.63 19.03 3.84
N PRO A 393 -24.42 17.95 3.83
CA PRO A 393 -25.82 18.02 4.22
C PRO A 393 -25.95 18.15 5.75
N PRO A 394 -26.98 18.87 6.26
CA PRO A 394 -27.12 19.13 7.68
C PRO A 394 -27.82 17.97 8.42
N SER A 395 -27.19 17.47 9.49
CA SER A 395 -27.85 16.60 10.46
C SER A 395 -28.76 17.42 11.38
N ARG A 396 -30.06 17.14 11.36
CA ARG A 396 -31.04 17.61 12.34
C ARG A 396 -30.93 16.79 13.64
N SER A 397 -30.72 17.44 14.77
CA SER A 397 -31.35 17.04 16.04
C SER A 397 -31.35 18.21 17.04
N VAL A 398 -32.52 18.74 17.36
CA VAL A 398 -32.77 19.59 18.52
C VAL A 398 -33.87 18.91 19.34
N CYS A 399 -33.59 18.66 20.61
CA CYS A 399 -34.45 18.76 21.81
C CYS A 399 -33.72 18.03 22.95
N ARG A 400 -32.94 18.73 23.81
CA ARG A 400 -33.33 19.36 25.09
C ARG A 400 -34.19 18.48 26.00
N THR A 401 -33.62 18.05 27.13
CA THR A 401 -34.18 18.28 28.48
C THR A 401 -33.07 18.36 29.52
N ALA A 402 -33.28 19.22 30.53
CA ALA A 402 -32.35 19.67 31.55
C ALA A 402 -32.28 18.76 32.80
N ALA A 403 -31.21 18.90 33.59
CA ALA A 403 -31.27 18.76 35.04
C ALA A 403 -30.13 19.58 35.70
N ALA A 404 -30.53 20.36 36.70
CA ALA A 404 -29.76 21.40 37.35
C ALA A 404 -28.84 20.86 38.46
N ALA A 405 -27.78 21.64 38.73
CA ALA A 405 -26.94 21.52 39.90
C ALA A 405 -27.67 22.03 41.16
N VAL A 406 -27.51 21.32 42.26
CA VAL A 406 -27.73 21.81 43.63
C VAL A 406 -26.44 21.56 44.40
N ARG A 407 -25.83 22.64 44.90
CA ARG A 407 -24.82 22.64 45.96
C ARG A 407 -25.51 22.72 47.31
N CYS A 408 -24.88 22.15 48.34
CA CYS A 408 -24.84 22.62 49.73
C CYS A 408 -23.66 21.93 50.45
N PRO A 409 -23.17 22.46 51.59
CA PRO A 409 -23.42 23.77 52.19
C PRO A 409 -22.32 24.80 51.89
#